data_AF-A0A9X9N1I3-F1
#
_entry.id   AF-A0A9X9N1I3-F1
#
_cell.length_a   1.000
_cell.length_b   1.000
_cell.length_c   1.000
_cell.angle_alpha   90.00
_cell.angle_beta   90.00
_cell.angle_gamma   90.00
#
_symmetry.space_group_name_H-M   'P 1'
#
loop_
_entity.id
_entity.type
_entity.pdbx_description
1 polymer ?
#
loop_
_entity_poly.entity_id
_entity_poly.type
_entity_poly.pdbx_seq_one_letter_code
_entity_poly.pdbx_strand_id
1 'polypeptide(L)' 'MNAIKEYTAVRERLLNAADYLEEVRKDRKTSNIVSVEFVPPKIGARGYGKFKVRYKTLVAVDL' A
#
# COMPACT_ATOMS: atom_id res chain seq x y z
N MET A 1 -21.47 -26.67 1.82
CA MET A 1 -20.88 -25.65 2.69
C MET A 1 -19.57 -25.23 2.05
N ASN A 2 -19.52 -24.06 1.41
CA ASN A 2 -18.29 -23.59 0.76
C ASN A 2 -17.35 -23.06 1.84
N ALA A 3 -16.15 -23.62 1.92
CA ALA A 3 -15.13 -23.18 2.86
C ALA A 3 -14.44 -21.93 2.29
N ILE A 4 -14.76 -20.75 2.83
CA ILE A 4 -14.06 -19.52 2.47
C ILE A 4 -12.68 -19.54 3.13
N LYS A 5 -11.62 -19.49 2.33
CA LYS A 5 -10.24 -19.39 2.83
C LYS A 5 -9.74 -17.97 2.61
N GLU A 6 -9.56 -17.21 3.69
CA GLU A 6 -9.02 -15.85 3.62
C GLU A 6 -7.52 -15.87 3.32
N TYR A 7 -7.11 -15.19 2.24
CA TYR A 7 -5.70 -14.95 1.93
C TYR A 7 -5.41 -13.45 2.00
N THR A 8 -4.33 -13.08 2.68
CA THR A 8 -3.83 -11.70 2.67
C THR A 8 -2.95 -11.51 1.44
N ALA A 9 -3.50 -10.96 0.36
CA ALA A 9 -2.69 -10.50 -0.76
C ALA A 9 -1.99 -9.20 -0.38
N VAL A 10 -0.69 -9.11 -0.70
CA VAL A 10 0.09 -7.89 -0.50
C VAL A 10 0.05 -7.07 -1.78
N ARG A 11 -0.58 -5.89 -1.72
CA ARG A 11 -0.53 -4.92 -2.81
C ARG A 11 0.55 -3.89 -2.54
N GLU A 12 1.36 -3.54 -3.53
CA GLU A 12 2.34 -2.46 -3.44
C GLU A 12 1.95 -1.26 -4.33
N ARG A 13 2.19 -0.04 -3.86
CA ARG A 13 2.03 1.19 -4.65
C ARG A 13 3.19 2.16 -4.41
N LEU A 14 3.58 2.89 -5.44
CA LEU A 14 4.50 4.03 -5.34
C LEU A 14 3.71 5.33 -5.42
N LEU A 15 3.74 6.11 -4.35
CA LEU A 15 2.99 7.34 -4.19
C LEU A 15 3.92 8.55 -4.13
N ASN A 16 3.46 9.70 -4.64
CA ASN A 16 4.08 10.97 -4.29
C ASN A 16 3.66 11.37 -2.85
N ALA A 17 4.20 12.49 -2.34
CA ALA A 17 3.93 12.92 -0.97
C ALA A 17 2.44 13.24 -0.71
N ALA A 18 1.75 13.88 -1.66
CA ALA A 18 0.34 14.24 -1.50
C ALA A 18 -0.55 12.99 -1.45
N ASP A 19 -0.36 12.07 -2.40
CA ASP A 19 -1.11 10.81 -2.45
C ASP A 19 -0.86 9.95 -1.21
N TYR A 20 0.38 9.94 -0.71
CA TYR A 20 0.71 9.23 0.53
C TYR A 20 -0.05 9.80 1.74
N LEU A 21 -0.13 11.13 1.86
CA LEU A 21 -0.87 11.77 2.95
C LEU A 21 -2.36 11.44 2.92
N GLU A 22 -2.97 11.41 1.73
CA GLU A 22 -4.36 10.97 1.59
C GLU A 22 -4.54 9.51 1.99
N GLU A 23 -3.58 8.65 1.64
CA GLU A 23 -3.67 7.24 1.96
C GLU A 23 -3.49 6.97 3.46
N VAL A 24 -2.59 7.69 4.14
CA VAL A 24 -2.45 7.64 5.61
C VAL A 24 -3.74 8.09 6.30
N ARG A 25 -4.44 9.09 5.77
CA ARG A 25 -5.74 9.53 6.33
C ARG A 25 -6.80 8.45 6.23
N LYS A 26 -6.87 7.72 5.10
CA LYS A 26 -7.78 6.58 4.94
C LYS A 26 -7.39 5.43 5.86
N ASP A 27 -6.09 5.16 5.95
CA ASP A 27 -5.56 4.06 6.73
C ASP A 27 -5.87 4.17 8.23
N ARG A 28 -5.99 5.37 8.78
CA ARG A 28 -6.47 5.58 10.16
C ARG A 28 -7.82 4.90 10.46
N LYS A 29 -8.64 4.65 9.44
CA LYS A 29 -9.94 3.97 9.58
C LYS A 29 -9.87 2.48 9.24
N THR A 30 -8.98 2.09 8.34
CA THR A 30 -8.95 0.72 7.79
C THR A 30 -7.80 -0.14 8.30
N SER A 31 -6.71 0.46 8.76
CA SER A 31 -5.48 -0.20 9.23
C SER A 31 -4.96 -1.28 8.27
N ASN A 32 -4.97 -0.95 6.98
CA ASN A 32 -4.59 -1.81 5.88
C ASN A 32 -3.13 -1.65 5.48
N ILE A 33 -2.46 -0.53 5.79
CA ILE A 33 -1.03 -0.35 5.49
C ILE A 33 -0.20 -1.30 6.37
N VAL A 34 0.66 -2.07 5.71
CA VAL A 34 1.60 -3.01 6.35
C VAL A 34 2.94 -2.34 6.60
N SER A 35 3.45 -1.64 5.59
CA SER A 35 4.76 -1.02 5.64
C SER A 35 4.85 0.14 4.66
N VAL A 36 5.74 1.09 4.98
CA VAL A 36 6.05 2.23 4.14
C VAL A 36 7.57 2.35 4.04
N GLU A 37 8.08 2.51 2.83
CA GLU A 37 9.50 2.75 2.55
C GLU A 37 9.63 4.03 1.71
N PHE A 38 10.55 4.91 2.09
CA PHE A 38 10.89 6.07 1.26
C PHE A 38 11.92 5.68 0.20
N VAL A 39 11.56 5.88 -1.07
CA VAL A 39 12.44 5.66 -2.21
C VAL A 39 12.99 7.02 -2.66
N PRO A 40 14.27 7.33 -2.38
CA PRO A 40 14.85 8.60 -2.77
C PRO A 40 14.89 8.75 -4.30
N PRO A 41 14.86 9.98 -4.82
CA PRO A 41 15.06 10.20 -6.25
C PRO A 41 16.51 9.85 -6.62
N LYS A 42 16.73 9.45 -7.87
CA LYS A 42 18.09 9.22 -8.37
C LYS A 42 18.86 10.55 -8.37
N ILE A 43 20.16 10.49 -8.06
CA ILE A 43 21.04 11.65 -8.15
C ILE A 43 20.98 12.21 -9.58
N GLY A 44 20.75 13.52 -9.72
CA GLY A 44 20.59 14.20 -11.01
C GLY A 44 19.19 14.12 -11.63
N ALA A 45 18.26 13.36 -11.06
CA ALA A 45 16.86 13.36 -11.50
C ALA A 45 16.09 14.57 -10.92
N ARG A 46 15.14 15.10 -11.70
CA ARG A 46 14.21 16.13 -11.22
C ARG A 46 13.11 15.52 -10.36
N GLY A 47 12.63 16.28 -9.37
CA GLY A 47 11.51 15.90 -8.51
C GLY A 47 11.94 15.33 -7.15
N TYR A 48 10.94 14.93 -6.36
CA TYR A 48 11.14 14.38 -5.01
C TYR A 48 11.08 12.85 -5.02
N GLY A 49 11.53 12.25 -3.93
CA GLY A 49 11.38 10.81 -3.70
C GLY A 49 9.90 10.39 -3.61
N LYS A 50 9.68 9.08 -3.59
CA LYS A 50 8.35 8.46 -3.53
C LYS A 50 8.21 7.60 -2.29
N PHE A 51 6.98 7.27 -1.94
CA PHE A 51 6.66 6.36 -0.86
C PHE A 51 6.18 5.04 -1.46
N LYS A 52 6.91 3.96 -1.18
CA LYS A 52 6.48 2.60 -1.49
C LYS A 52 5.63 2.10 -0.33
N VAL A 53 4.32 1.97 -0.56
CA VAL A 53 3.34 1.55 0.45
C VAL A 53 2.87 0.12 0.16
N ARG A 54 2.88 -0.73 1.18
CA ARG A 54 2.33 -2.10 1.12
C ARG A 54 1.02 -2.18 1.87
N TYR A 55 0.02 -2.86 1.32
CA TYR A 55 -1.30 -3.03 1.94
C TYR A 55 -1.64 -4.50 2.16
N LYS A 56 -2.40 -4.79 3.21
CA LYS A 56 -3.16 -6.01 3.42
C LYS A 56 -4.42 -5.91 2.57
N THR A 57 -4.64 -6.85 1.67
CA THR A 57 -5.90 -7.00 0.95
C THR A 57 -6.45 -8.38 1.26
N LEU A 58 -7.67 -8.42 1.79
CA LEU A 58 -8.42 -9.67 1.91
C LEU A 58 -8.88 -10.06 0.51
N VAL A 59 -8.51 -11.25 0.08
CA VAL A 59 -9.03 -11.86 -1.14
C VAL A 59 -9.94 -13.01 -0.71
N ALA A 60 -11.23 -12.89 -1.04
CA ALA A 60 -12.15 -14.01 -0.96
C ALA A 60 -11.94 -14.87 -2.21
N VAL A 61 -11.61 -16.14 -2.01
CA VAL A 61 -11.53 -17.14 -3.08
C VAL A 61 -12.68 -18.12 -2.85
N ASP A 62 -13.62 -18.19 -3.80
CA ASP A 62 -14.66 -19.21 -3.82
C ASP A 62 -14.03 -20.51 -4.32
N LEU A 63 -14.18 -21.61 -3.56
CA LEU A 63 -13.63 -22.94 -3.84
C LEU A 63 -14.69 -23.90 -4.37
#